data_AF-A0A9W3G8H6-F1
#
_entry.id   AF-A0A9W3G8H6-F1
#
_cell.length_a   1.000
_cell.length_b   1.000
_cell.length_c   1.000
_cell.angle_alpha   90.00
_cell.angle_beta   90.00
_cell.angle_gamma   90.00
#
_symmetry.space_group_name_H-M   'P 1'
#
loop_
_entity.id
_entity.type
_entity.pdbx_description
1 polymer ?
#
loop_
_entity_poly.entity_id
_entity_poly.type
_entity_poly.pdbx_seq_one_letter_code
_entity_poly.pdbx_strand_id
1 'polypeptide(L)'
;MHTRQTVDFVRKKHAQFGGFSYKKMTIMEAVDMLDGLVDESDPDVDFPNSFHAFQTAEGIRKAHPDKDWFHLVGLLHDLGKVLALAGEPQWAVVGDTFPVGCRPQASVVFCDSTFQDNPDLQDPLYSTELGMYQPHCGLENVLMSWGHDEYMYQMMKFNKFSLPPEAFYMIRFHSFYPWHTGGDYRQLCSARDLAMLPWVREFNKFDLYTKCPDLPDVDDLRPYYQGLIDKYCPGVLRW
;
A
#
# COMPACT_ATOMS: atom_id res chain seq x y z
N MET A 1 7.91 13.68 1.12
CA MET A 1 8.28 12.30 0.73
C MET A 1 9.48 12.29 -0.22
N HIS A 2 9.37 12.89 -1.40
CA HIS A 2 10.35 12.81 -2.49
C HIS A 2 11.79 13.20 -2.15
N THR A 3 12.01 14.16 -1.24
CA THR A 3 13.36 14.54 -0.78
C THR A 3 14.07 13.45 0.04
N ARG A 4 13.33 12.57 0.73
CA ARG A 4 13.86 11.71 1.81
C ARG A 4 13.78 10.21 1.54
N GLN A 5 12.92 9.78 0.62
CA GLN A 5 12.82 8.40 0.19
C GLN A 5 14.03 8.08 -0.72
N THR A 6 15.09 7.55 -0.13
CA THR A 6 16.32 7.10 -0.80
C THR A 6 16.45 5.58 -0.72
N VAL A 7 17.30 4.99 -1.55
CA VAL A 7 17.63 3.56 -1.50
C VAL A 7 18.07 3.14 -0.09
N ASP A 8 18.93 3.93 0.54
CA ASP A 8 19.42 3.66 1.90
C ASP A 8 18.34 3.79 2.96
N PHE A 9 17.47 4.79 2.84
CA PHE A 9 16.33 4.95 3.74
C PHE A 9 15.41 3.74 3.68
N VAL A 10 15.01 3.34 2.47
CA VAL A 10 14.09 2.22 2.28
C VAL A 10 14.70 0.92 2.83
N ARG A 11 15.96 0.61 2.51
CA ARG A 11 16.66 -0.58 3.05
C ARG A 11 16.65 -0.61 4.58
N LYS A 12 16.87 0.54 5.23
CA LYS A 12 16.81 0.65 6.69
C LYS A 12 15.41 0.39 7.22
N LYS A 13 14.36 0.86 6.55
CA LYS A 13 12.97 0.64 6.96
C LYS A 13 12.53 -0.82 6.81
N HIS A 14 12.92 -1.50 5.73
CA HIS A 14 12.75 -2.95 5.61
C HIS A 14 13.41 -3.69 6.77
N ALA A 15 14.65 -3.33 7.15
CA ALA A 15 15.33 -3.95 8.28
C ALA A 15 14.66 -3.63 9.62
N GLN A 16 14.16 -2.41 9.80
CA GLN A 16 13.48 -1.95 11.01
C GLN A 16 12.16 -2.71 11.25
N PHE A 17 11.35 -2.93 10.20
CA PHE A 17 9.99 -3.45 10.34
C PHE A 17 9.81 -4.91 9.89
N GLY A 18 10.74 -5.48 9.13
CA GLY A 18 10.64 -6.86 8.62
C GLY A 18 10.66 -7.96 9.69
N GLY A 19 10.95 -7.61 10.95
CA GLY A 19 10.86 -8.53 12.09
C GLY A 19 9.46 -8.69 12.68
N PHE A 20 8.50 -7.82 12.31
CA PHE A 20 7.12 -7.80 12.84
C PHE A 20 7.07 -8.07 14.35
N SER A 21 7.76 -7.18 15.08
CA SER A 21 8.01 -7.30 16.51
C SER A 21 7.55 -6.08 17.29
N TYR A 22 6.93 -5.12 16.60
CA TYR A 22 6.44 -3.88 17.19
C TYR A 22 5.22 -4.15 18.06
N LYS A 23 4.25 -4.92 17.53
CA LYS A 23 3.00 -5.21 18.25
C LYS A 23 2.44 -6.57 17.90
N LYS A 24 1.61 -7.10 18.79
CA LYS A 24 0.76 -8.26 18.53
C LYS A 24 -0.69 -7.83 18.66
N MET A 25 -1.46 -7.99 17.60
CA MET A 25 -2.87 -7.58 17.57
C MET A 25 -3.62 -8.32 16.46
N THR A 26 -4.94 -8.38 16.58
CA THR A 26 -5.85 -8.89 15.54
C THR A 26 -6.01 -7.87 14.42
N ILE A 27 -6.63 -8.26 13.30
CA ILE A 27 -6.99 -7.32 12.23
C ILE A 27 -7.92 -6.22 12.75
N MET A 28 -8.95 -6.58 13.53
CA MET A 28 -9.93 -5.59 13.98
C MET A 28 -9.32 -4.60 14.97
N GLU A 29 -8.41 -5.05 15.85
CA GLU A 29 -7.64 -4.14 16.71
C GLU A 29 -6.77 -3.17 15.89
N ALA A 30 -6.23 -3.61 14.75
CA ALA A 30 -5.47 -2.74 13.85
C ALA A 30 -6.38 -1.75 13.10
N VAL A 31 -7.58 -2.16 12.69
CA VAL A 31 -8.61 -1.28 12.14
C VAL A 31 -8.98 -0.20 13.16
N ASP A 32 -9.29 -0.59 14.40
CA ASP A 32 -9.65 0.33 15.49
C ASP A 32 -8.51 1.31 15.82
N MET A 33 -7.24 0.90 15.67
CA MET A 33 -6.13 1.85 15.82
C MET A 33 -6.19 2.99 14.82
N LEU A 34 -6.66 2.74 13.59
CA LEU A 34 -6.76 3.76 12.55
C LEU A 34 -7.90 4.77 12.80
N ASP A 35 -8.73 4.59 13.84
CA ASP A 35 -9.64 5.63 14.34
C ASP A 35 -8.86 6.90 14.75
N GLY A 36 -7.59 6.74 15.15
CA GLY A 36 -6.70 7.83 15.55
C GLY A 36 -5.86 8.43 14.42
N LEU A 37 -6.09 8.08 13.15
CA LEU A 37 -5.27 8.52 12.02
C LEU A 37 -6.11 9.15 10.90
N VAL A 38 -5.73 10.36 10.50
CA VAL A 38 -6.15 11.01 9.25
C VAL A 38 -4.95 11.07 8.31
N ASP A 39 -5.16 10.70 7.05
CA ASP A 39 -4.11 10.65 6.03
C ASP A 39 -3.83 12.06 5.47
N GLU A 40 -2.63 12.60 5.70
CA GLU A 40 -2.23 13.94 5.24
C GLU A 40 -1.95 14.02 3.73
N SER A 41 -1.82 12.89 3.05
CA SER A 41 -1.55 12.82 1.62
C SER A 41 -2.80 12.72 0.76
N ASP A 42 -3.93 12.34 1.36
CA ASP A 42 -5.19 12.16 0.66
C ASP A 42 -5.93 13.51 0.54
N PRO A 43 -6.14 14.02 -0.68
CA PRO A 43 -6.87 15.28 -0.87
C PRO A 43 -8.39 15.12 -0.68
N ASP A 44 -8.91 13.89 -0.63
CA ASP A 44 -10.35 13.59 -0.69
C ASP A 44 -10.95 13.19 0.67
N VAL A 45 -10.13 12.99 1.71
CA VAL A 45 -10.55 12.46 3.02
C VAL A 45 -10.03 13.33 4.17
N ASP A 46 -10.91 13.67 5.11
CA ASP A 46 -10.58 14.38 6.36
C ASP A 46 -11.25 13.71 7.58
N PHE A 47 -11.42 12.38 7.51
CA PHE A 47 -12.00 11.55 8.57
C PHE A 47 -11.09 10.35 8.86
N PRO A 48 -11.29 9.63 9.99
CA PRO A 48 -10.42 8.53 10.35
C PRO A 48 -10.32 7.43 9.29
N ASN A 49 -9.10 6.96 9.01
CA ASN A 49 -8.82 6.00 7.94
C ASN A 49 -9.45 4.62 8.18
N SER A 50 -9.90 4.33 9.40
CA SER A 50 -10.68 3.11 9.70
C SER A 50 -12.00 3.07 8.92
N PHE A 51 -12.68 4.21 8.76
CA PHE A 51 -13.92 4.28 7.97
C PHE A 51 -13.66 4.01 6.49
N HIS A 52 -12.56 4.54 5.95
CA HIS A 52 -12.14 4.27 4.57
C HIS A 52 -11.94 2.77 4.31
N ALA A 53 -11.37 2.04 5.27
CA ALA A 53 -11.21 0.59 5.16
C ALA A 53 -12.56 -0.12 4.96
N PHE A 54 -13.60 0.26 5.73
CA PHE A 54 -14.94 -0.29 5.57
C PHE A 54 -15.63 0.18 4.28
N GLN A 55 -15.46 1.44 3.87
CA GLN A 55 -16.03 1.97 2.62
C GLN A 55 -15.50 1.20 1.40
N THR A 56 -14.19 1.02 1.33
CA THR A 56 -13.55 0.26 0.26
C THR A 56 -14.05 -1.18 0.24
N ALA A 57 -14.08 -1.83 1.41
CA ALA A 57 -14.53 -3.21 1.54
C ALA A 57 -16.00 -3.40 1.14
N GLU A 58 -16.89 -2.46 1.48
CA GLU A 58 -18.31 -2.51 1.12
C GLU A 58 -18.53 -2.24 -0.38
N GLY A 59 -17.76 -1.32 -0.97
CA GLY A 59 -17.78 -1.07 -2.41
C GLY A 59 -17.42 -2.33 -3.20
N ILE A 60 -16.34 -2.99 -2.81
CA ILE A 60 -15.92 -4.26 -3.42
C ILE A 60 -16.99 -5.33 -3.21
N ARG A 61 -17.52 -5.48 -1.99
CA ARG A 61 -18.55 -6.49 -1.68
C ARG A 61 -19.81 -6.36 -2.53
N LYS A 62 -20.25 -5.12 -2.80
CA LYS A 62 -21.42 -4.86 -3.64
C LYS A 62 -21.17 -5.21 -5.10
N ALA A 63 -19.98 -4.93 -5.62
CA ALA A 63 -19.63 -5.15 -7.02
C ALA A 63 -19.18 -6.60 -7.33
N HIS A 64 -18.56 -7.28 -6.37
CA HIS A 64 -17.96 -8.61 -6.53
C HIS A 64 -18.47 -9.60 -5.47
N PRO A 65 -19.78 -9.81 -5.31
CA PRO A 65 -20.34 -10.61 -4.22
C PRO A 65 -19.85 -12.08 -4.18
N ASP A 66 -19.28 -12.56 -5.28
CA ASP A 66 -18.68 -13.89 -5.45
C ASP A 66 -17.24 -14.01 -4.92
N LYS A 67 -16.58 -12.91 -4.51
CA LYS A 67 -15.16 -12.86 -4.16
C LYS A 67 -14.92 -12.35 -2.75
N ASP A 68 -15.34 -13.13 -1.76
CA ASP A 68 -15.24 -12.76 -0.34
C ASP A 68 -13.81 -12.34 0.10
N TRP A 69 -12.76 -12.99 -0.41
CA TRP A 69 -11.37 -12.61 -0.18
C TRP A 69 -11.05 -11.19 -0.67
N PHE A 70 -11.70 -10.73 -1.74
CA PHE A 70 -11.49 -9.41 -2.30
C PHE A 70 -12.16 -8.32 -1.45
N HIS A 71 -13.29 -8.65 -0.80
CA HIS A 71 -13.91 -7.76 0.17
C HIS A 71 -12.96 -7.52 1.34
N LEU A 72 -12.32 -8.60 1.83
CA LEU A 72 -11.35 -8.52 2.90
C LEU A 72 -10.11 -7.72 2.48
N VAL A 73 -9.63 -7.84 1.23
CA VAL A 73 -8.55 -6.98 0.71
C VAL A 73 -8.88 -5.50 0.87
N GLY A 74 -10.13 -5.10 0.60
CA GLY A 74 -10.61 -3.73 0.87
C GLY A 74 -10.44 -3.30 2.32
N LEU A 75 -10.72 -4.17 3.28
CA LEU A 75 -10.52 -3.85 4.70
C LEU A 75 -9.03 -3.81 5.10
N LEU A 76 -8.19 -4.60 4.43
CA LEU A 76 -6.79 -4.83 4.82
C LEU A 76 -5.79 -3.84 4.22
N HIS A 77 -6.07 -3.27 3.05
CA HIS A 77 -5.05 -2.62 2.20
C HIS A 77 -4.24 -1.54 2.94
N ASP A 78 -4.93 -0.73 3.73
CA ASP A 78 -4.38 0.44 4.41
C ASP A 78 -3.90 0.16 5.83
N LEU A 79 -3.99 -1.07 6.34
CA LEU A 79 -3.62 -1.37 7.72
C LEU A 79 -2.13 -1.20 8.00
N GLY A 80 -1.29 -1.06 6.96
CA GLY A 80 0.10 -0.65 7.14
C GLY A 80 0.27 0.78 7.66
N LYS A 81 -0.78 1.60 7.61
CA LYS A 81 -0.75 2.98 8.12
C LYS A 81 -0.61 3.07 9.65
N VAL A 82 -0.76 1.95 10.38
CA VAL A 82 -0.44 1.86 11.81
C VAL A 82 0.99 2.27 12.15
N LEU A 83 1.90 2.27 11.17
CA LEU A 83 3.26 2.81 11.31
C LEU A 83 3.28 4.29 11.71
N ALA A 84 2.32 5.10 11.24
CA ALA A 84 2.23 6.51 11.63
C ALA A 84 1.96 6.65 13.14
N LEU A 85 1.09 5.79 13.67
CA LEU A 85 0.79 5.70 15.11
C LEU A 85 1.95 5.10 15.92
N ALA A 86 2.89 4.43 15.26
CA ALA A 86 4.16 3.99 15.84
C ALA A 86 5.25 5.09 15.86
N GLY A 87 4.90 6.31 15.45
CA GLY A 87 5.79 7.47 15.45
C GLY A 87 6.56 7.69 14.15
N GLU A 88 6.28 6.91 13.09
CA GLU A 88 6.82 7.21 11.77
C GLU A 88 6.17 8.48 11.20
N PRO A 89 6.93 9.36 10.55
CA PRO A 89 6.34 10.53 9.89
C PRO A 89 5.48 10.06 8.71
N GLN A 90 4.34 10.73 8.46
CA GLN A 90 3.38 10.30 7.44
C GLN A 90 4.01 10.10 6.04
N TRP A 91 4.97 10.93 5.63
CA TRP A 91 5.65 10.76 4.34
C TRP A 91 6.44 9.45 4.17
N ALA A 92 6.69 8.72 5.26
CA ALA A 92 7.31 7.39 5.28
C ALA A 92 6.28 6.27 5.48
N VAL A 93 4.99 6.57 5.36
CA VAL A 93 3.87 5.67 5.63
C VAL A 93 2.83 5.73 4.50
N VAL A 94 2.34 6.92 4.18
CA VAL A 94 1.22 7.16 3.24
C VAL A 94 1.68 7.76 1.90
N GLY A 95 0.75 7.84 0.96
CA GLY A 95 0.91 8.51 -0.33
C GLY A 95 1.42 7.62 -1.46
N ASP A 96 1.35 8.17 -2.68
CA ASP A 96 1.77 7.50 -3.91
C ASP A 96 3.22 6.99 -3.82
N THR A 97 3.43 5.74 -4.22
CA THR A 97 4.74 5.11 -4.23
C THR A 97 5.45 5.26 -5.57
N PHE A 98 6.77 5.20 -5.52
CA PHE A 98 7.64 5.21 -6.70
C PHE A 98 8.89 4.33 -6.45
N PRO A 99 9.49 3.74 -7.49
CA PRO A 99 10.78 3.04 -7.37
C PRO A 99 11.89 4.00 -6.90
N VAL A 100 12.55 3.69 -5.79
CA VAL A 100 13.82 4.35 -5.43
C VAL A 100 14.96 3.74 -6.22
N GLY A 101 16.10 4.42 -6.34
CA GLY A 101 17.27 3.87 -7.02
C GLY A 101 17.21 3.89 -8.55
N CYS A 102 16.23 4.57 -9.15
CA CYS A 102 16.20 4.98 -10.54
C CYS A 102 15.58 6.38 -10.67
N ARG A 103 15.68 6.99 -11.85
CA ARG A 103 15.10 8.32 -12.12
C ARG A 103 13.58 8.31 -11.93
N PRO A 104 13.00 9.26 -11.20
CA PRO A 104 11.55 9.49 -11.15
C PRO A 104 11.00 9.77 -12.54
N GLN A 105 9.84 9.18 -12.88
CA GLN A 105 9.16 9.42 -14.14
C GLN A 105 8.05 10.48 -14.02
N ALA A 106 7.61 11.00 -15.16
CA ALA A 106 6.81 12.21 -15.27
C ALA A 106 5.45 12.14 -14.55
N SER A 107 4.84 10.95 -14.45
CA SER A 107 3.55 10.77 -13.77
C SER A 107 3.65 10.67 -12.25
N VAL A 108 4.85 10.71 -11.67
CA VAL A 108 5.00 10.88 -10.21
C VAL A 108 4.45 12.26 -9.83
N VAL A 109 3.56 12.30 -8.83
CA VAL A 109 2.92 13.54 -8.38
C VAL A 109 3.98 14.55 -7.96
N PHE A 110 3.87 15.79 -8.45
CA PHE A 110 4.86 16.87 -8.20
C PHE A 110 6.31 16.52 -8.58
N CYS A 111 6.54 15.61 -9.54
CA CYS A 111 7.89 15.18 -9.96
C CYS A 111 8.84 16.36 -10.22
N ASP A 112 8.38 17.37 -10.97
CA ASP A 112 9.22 18.50 -11.42
C ASP A 112 9.58 19.51 -10.31
N SER A 113 8.99 19.40 -9.11
CA SER A 113 9.10 20.45 -8.07
C SER A 113 9.50 19.96 -6.69
N THR A 114 9.69 18.65 -6.48
CA THR A 114 9.88 18.08 -5.14
C THR A 114 11.06 17.11 -4.99
N PHE A 115 11.78 16.81 -6.07
CA PHE A 115 12.90 15.86 -6.07
C PHE A 115 14.29 16.51 -6.06
N GLN A 116 14.40 17.82 -6.28
CA GLN A 116 15.66 18.56 -6.42
C GLN A 116 16.66 18.35 -5.28
N ASP A 117 16.15 18.11 -4.06
CA ASP A 117 16.95 17.94 -2.85
C ASP A 117 17.15 16.45 -2.47
N ASN A 118 16.68 15.50 -3.28
CA ASN A 118 16.91 14.08 -3.03
C ASN A 118 18.37 13.72 -3.41
N PRO A 119 19.19 13.23 -2.46
CA PRO A 119 20.60 12.94 -2.71
C PRO A 119 20.82 11.82 -3.73
N ASP A 120 19.88 10.88 -3.89
CA ASP A 120 20.03 9.78 -4.85
C ASP A 120 20.06 10.30 -6.30
N LEU A 121 19.46 11.47 -6.59
CA LEU A 121 19.51 12.05 -7.94
C LEU A 121 20.88 12.64 -8.31
N GLN A 122 21.75 12.84 -7.32
CA GLN A 122 23.15 13.23 -7.55
C GLN A 122 24.07 12.01 -7.67
N ASP A 123 23.57 10.80 -7.37
CA ASP A 123 24.32 9.56 -7.49
C ASP A 123 24.22 9.01 -8.93
N PRO A 124 25.33 8.80 -9.66
CA PRO A 124 25.30 8.21 -11.00
C PRO A 124 24.72 6.79 -11.05
N LEU A 125 24.69 6.06 -9.92
CA LEU A 125 24.08 4.74 -9.82
C LEU A 125 22.54 4.80 -9.92
N TYR A 126 21.91 5.88 -9.47
CA TYR A 126 20.45 5.98 -9.36
C TYR A 126 19.83 7.02 -10.29
N SER A 127 20.60 7.98 -10.78
CA SER A 127 20.11 9.12 -11.58
C SER A 127 19.71 8.79 -13.03
N THR A 128 19.93 7.56 -13.49
CA THR A 128 19.56 7.10 -14.84
C THR A 128 18.16 6.46 -14.87
N GLU A 129 17.60 6.29 -16.07
CA GLU A 129 16.25 5.71 -16.26
C GLU A 129 16.07 4.36 -15.58
N LEU A 130 17.05 3.46 -15.70
CA LEU A 130 17.04 2.17 -15.04
C LEU A 130 17.74 2.19 -13.68
N GLY A 131 18.65 3.15 -13.46
CA GLY A 131 19.40 3.27 -12.22
C GLY A 131 20.08 1.93 -11.84
N MET A 132 19.75 1.41 -10.67
CA MET A 132 20.29 0.14 -10.16
C MET A 132 19.60 -1.12 -10.73
N TYR A 133 18.58 -0.98 -11.57
CA TYR A 133 17.75 -2.08 -12.03
C TYR A 133 18.16 -2.63 -13.40
N GLN A 134 17.88 -3.92 -13.59
CA GLN A 134 17.89 -4.53 -14.92
C GLN A 134 16.55 -4.27 -15.63
N PRO A 135 16.54 -4.15 -16.97
CA PRO A 135 15.31 -3.98 -17.72
C PRO A 135 14.39 -5.19 -17.49
N HIS A 136 13.11 -4.92 -17.26
CA HIS A 136 12.05 -5.91 -17.03
C HIS A 136 12.35 -6.88 -15.88
N CYS A 137 13.07 -6.42 -14.85
CA CYS A 137 13.40 -7.23 -13.66
C CYS A 137 12.17 -7.70 -12.88
N GLY A 138 11.00 -7.11 -13.11
CA GLY A 138 9.75 -7.41 -12.44
C GLY A 138 9.59 -6.58 -11.17
N LEU A 139 8.39 -6.05 -10.95
CA LEU A 139 8.12 -5.15 -9.82
C LEU A 139 8.39 -5.81 -8.46
N GLU A 140 8.33 -7.14 -8.38
CA GLU A 140 8.68 -7.86 -7.16
C GLU A 140 10.15 -7.73 -6.74
N ASN A 141 11.03 -7.38 -7.67
CA ASN A 141 12.47 -7.14 -7.47
C ASN A 141 12.84 -5.65 -7.43
N VAL A 142 11.85 -4.76 -7.51
CA VAL A 142 12.03 -3.31 -7.42
C VAL A 142 11.95 -2.87 -5.96
N LEU A 143 12.84 -1.97 -5.57
CA LEU A 143 12.79 -1.34 -4.26
C LEU A 143 11.86 -0.11 -4.36
N MET A 144 10.65 -0.24 -3.84
CA MET A 144 9.66 0.84 -3.81
C MET A 144 9.96 1.80 -2.65
N SER A 145 9.60 3.07 -2.79
CA SER A 145 9.54 4.01 -1.67
C SER A 145 8.78 3.39 -0.50
N TRP A 146 9.34 3.46 0.70
CA TRP A 146 8.81 2.75 1.86
C TRP A 146 7.48 3.35 2.32
N GLY A 147 6.50 2.50 2.60
CA GLY A 147 5.18 2.89 3.08
C GLY A 147 4.31 1.68 3.44
N HIS A 148 3.01 1.95 3.62
CA HIS A 148 2.01 0.98 4.06
C HIS A 148 1.86 -0.22 3.11
N ASP A 149 1.96 -0.04 1.79
CA ASP A 149 1.90 -1.13 0.80
C ASP A 149 2.88 -2.27 1.10
N GLU A 150 4.18 -1.94 1.12
CA GLU A 150 5.26 -2.93 1.27
C GLU A 150 5.25 -3.52 2.68
N TYR A 151 5.00 -2.69 3.69
CA TYR A 151 4.88 -3.15 5.07
C TYR A 151 3.73 -4.17 5.20
N MET A 152 2.54 -3.84 4.70
CA MET A 152 1.38 -4.72 4.79
C MET A 152 1.59 -6.00 3.97
N TYR A 153 2.12 -5.89 2.75
CA TYR A 153 2.50 -7.06 1.94
C TYR A 153 3.41 -8.03 2.70
N GLN A 154 4.50 -7.51 3.29
CA GLN A 154 5.43 -8.35 4.04
C GLN A 154 4.81 -8.89 5.33
N MET A 155 3.97 -8.11 6.01
CA MET A 155 3.25 -8.54 7.21
C MET A 155 2.33 -9.73 6.90
N MET A 156 1.54 -9.64 5.83
CA MET A 156 0.67 -10.74 5.41
C MET A 156 1.46 -12.00 5.04
N LYS A 157 2.62 -11.83 4.40
CA LYS A 157 3.53 -12.95 4.08
C LYS A 157 4.09 -13.60 5.34
N PHE A 158 4.55 -12.79 6.28
CA PHE A 158 5.13 -13.25 7.54
C PHE A 158 4.10 -14.02 8.38
N ASN A 159 2.87 -13.51 8.46
CA ASN A 159 1.76 -14.13 9.17
C ASN A 159 1.02 -15.20 8.35
N LYS A 160 1.47 -15.46 7.11
CA LYS A 160 0.97 -16.54 6.23
C LYS A 160 -0.54 -16.47 5.97
N PHE A 161 -1.05 -15.28 5.64
CA PHE A 161 -2.45 -15.11 5.27
C PHE A 161 -2.82 -16.06 4.13
N SER A 162 -3.98 -16.71 4.21
CA SER A 162 -4.44 -17.69 3.21
C SER A 162 -5.25 -17.03 2.09
N LEU A 163 -4.76 -15.90 1.58
CA LEU A 163 -5.35 -15.13 0.47
C LEU A 163 -4.74 -15.55 -0.88
N PRO A 164 -5.43 -15.32 -2.02
CA PRO A 164 -4.86 -15.62 -3.33
C PRO A 164 -3.70 -14.66 -3.69
N PRO A 165 -2.80 -15.03 -4.61
CA PRO A 165 -1.66 -14.20 -5.01
C PRO A 165 -2.02 -12.77 -5.44
N GLU A 166 -3.17 -12.60 -6.09
CA GLU A 166 -3.72 -11.32 -6.53
C GLU A 166 -3.93 -10.37 -5.36
N ALA A 167 -4.42 -10.86 -4.22
CA ALA A 167 -4.64 -10.05 -3.01
C ALA A 167 -3.33 -9.43 -2.50
N PHE A 168 -2.29 -10.25 -2.39
CA PHE A 168 -0.96 -9.78 -1.98
C PHE A 168 -0.40 -8.77 -2.98
N TYR A 169 -0.58 -9.01 -4.26
CA TYR A 169 -0.05 -8.15 -5.31
C TYR A 169 -0.77 -6.78 -5.33
N MET A 170 -2.09 -6.77 -5.20
CA MET A 170 -2.87 -5.54 -5.11
C MET A 170 -2.44 -4.70 -3.92
N ILE A 171 -2.40 -5.26 -2.71
CA ILE A 171 -1.97 -4.53 -1.51
C ILE A 171 -0.55 -3.99 -1.65
N ARG A 172 0.37 -4.72 -2.29
CA ARG A 172 1.76 -4.29 -2.46
C ARG A 172 1.96 -3.11 -3.40
N PHE A 173 1.03 -2.89 -4.34
CA PHE A 173 1.22 -1.92 -5.43
C PHE A 173 -0.01 -1.03 -5.66
N HIS A 174 -0.92 -0.94 -4.70
CA HIS A 174 -2.14 -0.13 -4.85
C HIS A 174 -1.87 1.37 -4.78
N SER A 175 -0.77 1.77 -4.14
CA SER A 175 -0.28 3.14 -4.14
C SER A 175 0.65 3.44 -5.32
N PHE A 176 0.93 2.49 -6.21
CA PHE A 176 1.87 2.70 -7.32
C PHE A 176 1.21 3.37 -8.54
N TYR A 177 0.60 4.54 -8.30
CA TYR A 177 -0.15 5.33 -9.27
C TYR A 177 0.59 5.62 -10.57
N PRO A 178 1.88 5.99 -10.57
CA PRO A 178 2.64 6.17 -11.80
C PRO A 178 2.56 4.96 -12.73
N TRP A 179 2.53 3.74 -12.19
CA TRP A 179 2.43 2.52 -12.97
C TRP A 179 1.00 2.18 -13.36
N HIS A 180 0.10 1.97 -12.39
CA HIS A 180 -1.22 1.43 -12.72
C HIS A 180 -2.15 2.47 -13.37
N THR A 181 -1.92 3.76 -13.14
CA THR A 181 -2.71 4.86 -13.70
C THR A 181 -1.90 5.67 -14.72
N GLY A 182 -0.72 6.14 -14.36
CA GLY A 182 0.13 7.01 -15.18
C GLY A 182 0.72 6.35 -16.43
N GLY A 183 0.87 5.02 -16.40
CA GLY A 183 1.43 4.24 -17.52
C GLY A 183 2.96 4.22 -17.58
N ASP A 184 3.62 4.81 -16.60
CA ASP A 184 5.07 4.85 -16.41
C ASP A 184 5.63 3.54 -15.82
N TYR A 185 6.96 3.48 -15.70
CA TYR A 185 7.75 2.37 -15.13
C TYR A 185 7.62 1.02 -15.85
N ARG A 186 7.14 1.01 -17.10
CA ARG A 186 7.05 -0.20 -17.93
C ARG A 186 8.41 -0.86 -18.19
N GLN A 187 9.49 -0.09 -18.19
CA GLN A 187 10.85 -0.61 -18.33
C GLN A 187 11.28 -1.52 -17.16
N LEU A 188 10.58 -1.48 -16.02
CA LEU A 188 10.83 -2.36 -14.87
C LEU A 188 9.85 -3.55 -14.82
N CYS A 189 8.74 -3.46 -15.52
CA CYS A 189 7.67 -4.47 -15.48
C CYS A 189 8.03 -5.75 -16.23
N SER A 190 7.71 -6.89 -15.62
CA SER A 190 7.69 -8.22 -16.20
C SER A 190 6.32 -8.55 -16.83
N ALA A 191 6.22 -9.69 -17.52
CA ALA A 191 4.94 -10.18 -18.04
C ALA A 191 3.90 -10.45 -16.94
N ARG A 192 4.35 -10.86 -15.75
CA ARG A 192 3.48 -11.08 -14.58
C ARG A 192 2.84 -9.78 -14.11
N ASP A 193 3.61 -8.71 -14.08
CA ASP A 193 3.12 -7.40 -13.63
C ASP A 193 2.04 -6.89 -14.59
N LEU A 194 2.24 -7.07 -15.91
CA LEU A 194 1.23 -6.75 -16.92
C LEU A 194 -0.05 -7.59 -16.76
N ALA A 195 0.06 -8.86 -16.35
CA ALA A 195 -1.08 -9.71 -16.07
C ALA A 195 -1.83 -9.32 -14.78
N MET A 196 -1.14 -8.73 -13.80
CA MET A 196 -1.72 -8.24 -12.55
C MET A 196 -2.33 -6.84 -12.66
N LEU A 197 -1.94 -6.05 -13.67
CA LEU A 197 -2.41 -4.69 -13.86
C LEU A 197 -3.96 -4.54 -13.86
N PRO A 198 -4.76 -5.43 -14.49
CA PRO A 198 -6.21 -5.35 -14.41
C PRO A 198 -6.76 -5.51 -12.99
N TRP A 199 -6.14 -6.36 -12.16
CA TRP A 199 -6.55 -6.55 -10.77
C TRP A 199 -6.29 -5.30 -9.93
N VAL A 200 -5.09 -4.73 -10.03
CA VAL A 200 -4.73 -3.49 -9.32
C VAL A 200 -5.64 -2.33 -9.74
N ARG A 201 -5.92 -2.20 -11.05
CA ARG A 201 -6.85 -1.20 -11.56
C ARG A 201 -8.28 -1.41 -11.10
N GLU A 202 -8.73 -2.65 -10.98
CA GLU A 202 -10.07 -2.94 -10.47
C GLU A 202 -10.18 -2.57 -8.99
N PHE A 203 -9.19 -2.94 -8.18
CA PHE A 203 -9.11 -2.55 -6.78
C PHE A 203 -9.10 -1.02 -6.61
N ASN A 204 -8.25 -0.33 -7.37
CA ASN A 204 -8.05 1.12 -7.27
C ASN A 204 -9.34 1.93 -7.48
N LYS A 205 -10.29 1.44 -8.29
CA LYS A 205 -11.60 2.10 -8.45
C LYS A 205 -12.36 2.17 -7.13
N PHE A 206 -12.29 1.11 -6.32
CA PHE A 206 -13.00 1.07 -5.04
C PHE A 206 -12.26 1.88 -3.98
N ASP A 207 -10.95 1.73 -3.90
CA ASP A 207 -10.10 2.54 -3.02
C ASP A 207 -10.32 4.04 -3.27
N LEU A 208 -10.25 4.49 -4.52
CA LEU A 208 -10.41 5.91 -4.82
C LEU A 208 -11.86 6.42 -4.71
N TYR A 209 -12.84 5.71 -5.28
CA TYR A 209 -14.17 6.27 -5.50
C TYR A 209 -15.22 5.88 -4.44
N THR A 210 -14.85 5.13 -3.41
CA THR A 210 -15.76 4.86 -2.27
C THR A 210 -15.62 5.87 -1.13
N LYS A 211 -14.56 6.69 -1.16
CA LYS A 211 -14.31 7.78 -0.21
C LYS A 211 -15.51 8.74 -0.20
N CYS A 212 -16.20 8.79 0.93
CA CYS A 212 -17.42 9.57 1.08
C CYS A 212 -17.56 10.11 2.52
N PRO A 213 -18.06 11.35 2.72
CA PRO A 213 -18.37 11.84 4.07
C PRO A 213 -19.46 11.03 4.79
N ASP A 214 -20.30 10.30 4.04
CA ASP A 214 -21.30 9.40 4.60
C ASP A 214 -20.63 8.11 5.09
N LEU A 215 -20.42 8.04 6.40
CA LEU A 215 -19.70 6.94 7.04
C LEU A 215 -20.60 5.70 7.20
N PRO A 216 -20.05 4.49 7.02
CA PRO A 216 -20.80 3.25 7.23
C PRO A 216 -21.12 3.01 8.71
N ASP A 217 -22.18 2.25 8.99
CA ASP A 217 -22.42 1.69 10.32
C ASP A 217 -21.44 0.54 10.57
N VAL A 218 -20.32 0.85 11.24
CA VAL A 218 -19.23 -0.09 11.46
C VAL A 218 -19.67 -1.26 12.35
N ASP A 219 -20.51 -1.02 13.35
CA ASP A 219 -20.94 -2.05 14.31
C ASP A 219 -21.75 -3.14 13.61
N ASP A 220 -22.61 -2.77 12.66
CA ASP A 220 -23.38 -3.70 11.84
C ASP A 220 -22.50 -4.50 10.86
N LEU A 221 -21.38 -3.92 10.39
CA LEU A 221 -20.47 -4.54 9.42
C LEU A 221 -19.45 -5.48 10.07
N ARG A 222 -19.02 -5.19 11.30
CA ARG A 222 -17.97 -5.94 12.02
C ARG A 222 -18.21 -7.46 12.02
N PRO A 223 -19.40 -8.01 12.29
CA PRO A 223 -19.61 -9.46 12.31
C PRO A 223 -19.30 -10.13 10.97
N TYR A 224 -19.66 -9.49 9.86
CA TYR A 224 -19.38 -10.02 8.52
C TYR A 224 -17.87 -10.07 8.25
N TYR A 225 -17.17 -8.97 8.48
CA TYR A 225 -15.73 -8.89 8.24
C TYR A 225 -14.91 -9.73 9.21
N GLN A 226 -15.37 -9.88 10.46
CA GLN A 226 -14.76 -10.80 11.41
C GLN A 226 -14.81 -12.25 10.90
N GLY A 227 -15.92 -12.67 10.29
CA GLY A 227 -16.01 -13.99 9.67
C GLY A 227 -14.99 -14.21 8.53
N LEU A 228 -14.68 -13.16 7.76
CA LEU A 228 -13.63 -13.23 6.74
C LEU A 228 -12.23 -13.25 7.35
N ILE A 229 -11.98 -12.47 8.40
CA ILE A 229 -10.73 -12.48 9.16
C ILE A 229 -10.49 -13.88 9.74
N ASP A 230 -11.50 -14.49 10.36
CA ASP A 230 -11.41 -15.84 10.92
C ASP A 230 -11.08 -16.90 9.85
N LYS A 231 -11.53 -16.69 8.61
CA LYS A 231 -11.26 -17.56 7.47
C LYS A 231 -9.85 -17.38 6.90
N TYR A 232 -9.36 -16.15 6.78
CA TYR A 232 -8.19 -15.82 5.95
C TYR A 232 -6.93 -15.42 6.74
N CYS A 233 -7.10 -14.86 7.93
CA CYS A 233 -6.02 -14.35 8.78
C CYS A 233 -6.41 -14.33 10.27
N PRO A 234 -6.79 -15.48 10.85
CA PRO A 234 -7.38 -15.54 12.18
C PRO A 234 -6.40 -15.19 13.30
N GLY A 235 -6.98 -14.72 14.41
CA GLY A 235 -6.30 -14.61 15.70
C GLY A 235 -5.35 -13.42 15.82
N VAL A 236 -4.44 -13.51 16.77
CA VAL A 236 -3.46 -12.47 17.06
C VAL A 236 -2.27 -12.60 16.12
N LEU A 237 -2.02 -11.55 15.34
CA LEU A 237 -0.99 -11.48 14.32
C LEU A 237 0.20 -10.66 14.83
N ARG A 238 1.31 -10.74 14.11
CA ARG A 238 2.54 -10.01 14.38
C ARG A 238 2.69 -8.82 13.43
N TRP A 239 2.89 -7.64 14.01
CA TRP A 239 2.98 -6.35 13.34
C TRP A 239 4.33 -5.68 13.65
#